data_AF-A0A382WEL4-F1
#
_entry.id   AF-A0A382WEL4-F1
#
_cell.length_a   1.000
_cell.length_b   1.000
_cell.length_c   1.000
_cell.angle_alpha   90.00
_cell.angle_beta   90.00
_cell.angle_gamma   90.00
#
_symmetry.space_group_name_H-M   'P 1'
#
loop_
_entity.id
_entity.type
_entity.pdbx_description
1 polymer ?
#
loop_
_entity_poly.entity_id
_entity_poly.type
_entity_poly.pdbx_seq_one_letter_code
_entity_poly.pdbx_strand_id
1 'polypeptide(L)' 'MARSLKKGFYTEAKLLLKVAKLKESGSSKPIKTWSRRSTIQPDFVGH' A
#
# COMPACT_ATOMS: atom_id res chain seq x y z
N MET A 1 2.91 -6.43 -14.70
CA MET A 1 3.66 -5.38 -15.41
C MET A 1 4.88 -5.10 -14.54
N ALA A 2 6.03 -5.63 -14.94
CA ALA A 2 7.26 -5.51 -14.15
C ALA A 2 7.80 -4.08 -14.32
N ARG A 3 8.10 -3.41 -13.20
CA ARG A 3 8.83 -2.15 -13.22
C ARG A 3 10.32 -2.41 -13.07
N SER A 4 11.13 -1.51 -13.61
CA SER A 4 12.58 -1.56 -13.45
C SER A 4 12.96 -1.47 -11.97
N LEU A 5 13.84 -2.37 -11.52
CA LEU A 5 14.37 -2.44 -10.16
C LEU A 5 15.07 -1.13 -9.74
N LYS A 6 15.69 -0.42 -10.69
CA LYS A 6 16.38 0.86 -10.43
C LYS A 6 15.44 1.98 -9.97
N LYS A 7 14.14 1.89 -10.25
CA LYS A 7 13.12 2.89 -9.88
C LYS A 7 12.56 2.69 -8.47
N GLY A 8 12.97 1.62 -7.77
CA GLY A 8 12.49 1.27 -6.45
C GLY A 8 11.07 0.69 -6.45
N PHE A 9 10.59 0.42 -5.24
CA PHE A 9 9.23 -0.04 -5.02
C PHE A 9 8.24 1.06 -5.37
N TYR A 10 7.09 0.65 -5.88
CA TYR A 10 6.02 1.59 -6.18
C TYR A 10 4.76 1.15 -5.48
N THR A 11 4.11 2.16 -4.96
CA THR A 11 2.83 2.06 -4.29
C THR A 11 1.97 3.20 -4.82
N GLU A 12 0.74 2.88 -5.17
CA GLU A 12 -0.20 3.90 -5.60
C GLU A 12 -0.50 4.86 -4.43
N ALA A 13 -0.45 6.17 -4.68
CA ALA A 13 -0.68 7.19 -3.66
C ALA A 13 -2.03 7.02 -2.95
N LYS A 14 -3.09 6.65 -3.68
CA LYS A 14 -4.42 6.36 -3.09
C LYS A 14 -4.39 5.20 -2.11
N LEU A 15 -3.57 4.17 -2.36
CA LEU A 15 -3.41 3.04 -1.46
C LEU A 15 -2.67 3.48 -0.18
N LEU A 16 -1.57 4.23 -0.34
CA LEU A 16 -0.79 4.75 0.79
C LEU A 16 -1.64 5.61 1.73
N LEU A 17 -2.47 6.50 1.19
CA LEU A 17 -3.37 7.34 2.00
C LEU A 17 -4.39 6.53 2.79
N LYS A 18 -4.90 5.42 2.23
CA LYS A 18 -5.83 4.54 2.96
C LYS A 18 -5.14 3.82 4.11
N VAL A 19 -3.91 3.37 3.89
CA VAL A 19 -3.09 2.68 4.90
C VAL A 19 -2.70 3.63 6.02
N ALA A 20 -2.26 4.85 5.70
CA ALA A 20 -1.94 5.88 6.69
C ALA A 20 -3.15 6.18 7.60
N LYS A 21 -4.34 6.34 7.01
CA LYS A 21 -5.58 6.51 7.78
C LYS A 21 -5.92 5.32 8.67
N LEU A 22 -5.68 4.10 8.21
CA LEU A 22 -5.90 2.88 9.01
C LEU A 22 -4.93 2.75 10.17
N LYS A 23 -3.67 3.17 9.95
CA LYS A 23 -2.64 3.24 10.99
C LYS A 23 -3.01 4.26 12.06
N GLU A 24 -3.49 5.43 11.65
CA GLU A 24 -3.99 6.47 12.57
C GLU A 24 -5.25 6.02 13.32
N SER A 25 -6.17 5.30 12.66
CA SER A 25 -7.43 4.87 13.27
C SER A 25 -7.33 3.59 14.10
N GLY A 26 -6.19 2.87 14.06
CA GLY A 26 -5.96 1.63 14.80
C GLY A 26 -6.94 0.49 14.46
N SER A 27 -7.66 0.58 13.33
CA SER A 27 -8.72 -0.36 12.98
C SER A 27 -8.27 -1.33 11.89
N SER A 28 -8.53 -2.64 12.05
CA SER A 28 -8.17 -3.65 11.05
C SER A 28 -9.28 -3.88 10.02
N LYS A 29 -9.65 -2.83 9.29
CA LYS A 29 -10.68 -2.93 8.25
C LYS A 29 -10.05 -3.32 6.91
N PRO A 30 -10.62 -4.30 6.17
CA PRO A 30 -10.07 -4.73 4.89
C PRO A 30 -10.13 -3.60 3.84
N ILE A 31 -8.98 -3.27 3.23
CA ILE A 31 -8.89 -2.29 2.14
C ILE A 31 -9.20 -2.95 0.80
N LYS A 32 -10.27 -2.53 0.13
CA LYS A 32 -10.48 -2.85 -1.29
C LYS A 32 -9.61 -1.96 -2.17
N THR A 33 -8.80 -2.57 -3.02
CA THR A 33 -7.93 -1.91 -4.00
C THR A 33 -7.97 -2.64 -5.34
N TRP A 34 -7.90 -1.87 -6.43
CA TRP A 34 -7.74 -2.39 -7.80
C TRP A 34 -6.31 -2.16 -8.32
N SER A 35 -5.43 -1.57 -7.52
CA SER A 35 -4.02 -1.35 -7.91
C SER A 35 -3.22 -2.64 -7.78
N ARG A 36 -3.34 -3.49 -8.80
CA ARG A 36 -2.50 -4.68 -9.04
C ARG A 36 -1.03 -4.39 -9.35
N ARG A 37 -0.66 -3.10 -9.41
CA ARG A 37 0.71 -2.64 -9.66
C ARG A 37 1.44 -2.28 -8.37
N SER A 38 0.79 -2.14 -7.23
CA SER A 38 1.47 -1.76 -5.98
C SER A 38 2.31 -2.92 -5.42
N THR A 39 3.50 -2.63 -4.92
CA THR A 39 4.32 -3.57 -4.14
C THR A 39 3.94 -3.49 -2.66
N ILE A 40 3.93 -4.61 -1.96
CA ILE A 40 3.70 -4.66 -0.51
C ILE A 40 4.96 -4.11 0.19
N GLN A 41 4.84 -2.98 0.90
CA GLN A 41 5.90 -2.44 1.77
C GLN A 41 5.76 -2.97 3.21
N PRO A 42 6.81 -2.86 4.04
CA PRO A 42 6.73 -3.18 5.47
C PRO A 42 5.62 -2.43 6.21
N ASP A 43 5.29 -1.21 5.77
CA ASP A 43 4.19 -0.40 6.32
C ASP A 43 2.79 -1.02 6.14
N PHE A 44 2.67 -2.13 5.39
CA PHE A 44 1.41 -2.84 5.22
C PHE A 44 1.23 -3.99 6.21
N VAL A 45 2.23 -4.29 7.04
CA VAL A 45 2.22 -5.41 7.99
C VAL A 45 1.67 -4.95 9.34
N GLY A 46 0.66 -5.66 9.87
CA GLY A 46 0.07 -5.34 11.18
C GLY A 46 -1.11 -4.35 11.12
N HIS A 47 -1.75 -4.23 9.96
CA HIS A 47 -3.02 -3.53 9.76
C HIS A 47 -4.17 -4.51 9.56
#